data_AF-A0A2J8AHR4-F1
#
_entry.id   AF-A0A2J8AHR4-F1
#
_cell.length_a   1.000
_cell.length_b   1.000
_cell.length_c   1.000
_cell.angle_alpha   90.00
_cell.angle_beta   90.00
_cell.angle_gamma   90.00
#
_symmetry.space_group_name_H-M   'P 1'
#
loop_
_entity.id
_entity.type
_entity.pdbx_description
1 polymer ?
#
loop_
_entity_poly.entity_id
_entity_poly.type
_entity_poly.pdbx_seq_one_letter_code
_entity_poly.pdbx_strand_id
1 'polypeptide(L)'
;QTLSRSPAVRALHRRRGHTRLNEQVAETMAASAYEVRRVLKIYDDASIAPVGRAISMLTEVTKSIATAPGKHDLLSEDAEVWAEGGGNSYGENAEFPTLVGARWVEILSKDGVLSAAGLDKEEWRALLQALTDYEAKLSAAKLSLEALDELTEIITKLREQAPEPEDDSDDDDNSDESD
;
A
#
# COMPACT_ATOMS: atom_id res chain seq x y z
N GLN A 1 -67.42 -38.40 35.87
CA GLN A 1 -66.36 -39.36 35.54
C GLN A 1 -65.07 -38.57 35.34
N THR A 2 -64.10 -38.87 36.19
CA THR A 2 -62.74 -38.33 36.28
C THR A 2 -61.82 -38.97 35.23
N LEU A 3 -60.60 -38.40 35.12
CA LEU A 3 -59.36 -38.85 34.44
C LEU A 3 -59.03 -37.97 33.22
N SER A 4 -57.81 -37.46 33.00
CA SER A 4 -56.52 -37.58 33.69
C SER A 4 -55.52 -36.68 32.94
N ARG A 5 -54.56 -36.09 33.67
CA ARG A 5 -53.10 -35.97 33.37
C ARG A 5 -52.66 -35.56 31.95
N SER A 6 -51.65 -34.74 31.70
CA SER A 6 -50.66 -33.94 32.42
C SER A 6 -49.79 -33.28 31.33
N PRO A 7 -49.01 -32.23 31.64
CA PRO A 7 -48.21 -31.48 30.68
C PRO A 7 -46.84 -32.14 30.42
N ALA A 8 -46.33 -32.09 29.18
CA ALA A 8 -44.89 -32.02 28.83
C ALA A 8 -44.66 -32.40 27.35
N VAL A 9 -44.08 -31.48 26.56
CA VAL A 9 -42.90 -31.74 25.70
C VAL A 9 -42.14 -30.41 25.59
N ARG A 10 -41.17 -30.17 26.48
CA ARG A 10 -39.72 -30.22 26.23
C ARG A 10 -39.22 -29.30 25.10
N ALA A 11 -38.47 -28.30 25.56
CA ALA A 11 -37.56 -27.46 24.80
C ALA A 11 -36.55 -28.29 23.99
N LEU A 12 -36.27 -27.85 22.75
CA LEU A 12 -34.96 -28.03 22.12
C LEU A 12 -34.76 -27.03 20.97
N HIS A 13 -33.84 -26.08 21.20
CA HIS A 13 -32.81 -25.60 20.29
C HIS A 13 -33.16 -25.43 18.80
N ARG A 14 -33.11 -24.17 18.34
CA ARG A 14 -31.92 -23.69 17.61
C ARG A 14 -31.98 -22.19 17.34
N ARG A 15 -30.94 -21.51 17.82
CA ARG A 15 -30.47 -20.22 17.30
C ARG A 15 -30.45 -20.28 15.77
N ARG A 16 -31.29 -19.50 15.11
CA ARG A 16 -30.96 -18.87 13.83
C ARG A 16 -30.53 -17.45 14.21
N GLY A 17 -29.26 -17.18 14.46
CA GLY A 17 -28.30 -16.94 13.38
C GLY A 17 -28.88 -15.82 12.51
N HIS A 18 -28.81 -14.54 12.88
CA HIS A 18 -27.57 -13.74 12.85
C HIS A 18 -26.64 -14.16 11.70
N THR A 19 -27.19 -14.24 10.49
CA THR A 19 -26.39 -14.46 9.28
C THR A 19 -27.08 -13.82 8.10
N ARG A 20 -27.19 -12.49 8.12
CA ARG A 20 -27.23 -11.65 6.91
C ARG A 20 -26.74 -10.22 7.19
N LEU A 21 -25.82 -10.09 8.15
CA LEU A 21 -24.88 -8.99 8.25
C LEU A 21 -23.52 -9.61 7.90
N ASN A 22 -23.21 -9.67 6.61
CA ASN A 22 -21.86 -9.88 6.02
C ASN A 22 -21.96 -10.32 4.54
N GLU A 23 -22.93 -9.79 3.81
CA GLU A 23 -22.71 -9.52 2.39
C GLU A 23 -22.37 -8.03 2.30
N GLN A 24 -21.27 -7.67 2.96
CA GLN A 24 -20.46 -6.54 2.56
C GLN A 24 -19.86 -6.98 1.22
N VAL A 25 -20.67 -6.92 0.16
CA VAL A 25 -20.12 -6.75 -1.17
C VAL A 25 -19.37 -5.43 -1.04
N ALA A 26 -18.05 -5.52 -0.90
CA ALA A 26 -17.18 -4.40 -1.15
C ALA A 26 -17.43 -4.06 -2.62
N GLU A 27 -18.47 -3.26 -2.87
CA GLU A 27 -18.67 -2.56 -4.11
C GLU A 27 -17.46 -1.67 -4.25
N THR A 28 -16.45 -2.26 -4.86
CA THR A 28 -15.12 -1.69 -4.99
C THR A 28 -15.29 -0.67 -6.08
N MET A 29 -15.61 0.58 -5.70
CA MET A 29 -15.79 1.66 -6.65
C MET A 29 -14.53 1.74 -7.52
N ALA A 30 -14.65 1.37 -8.80
CA ALA A 30 -13.60 1.56 -9.77
C ALA A 30 -13.14 3.04 -9.73
N ALA A 31 -11.86 3.25 -9.95
CA ALA A 31 -11.27 4.56 -10.09
C ALA A 31 -11.99 5.30 -11.21
N SER A 32 -12.07 6.61 -11.09
CA SER A 32 -12.50 7.42 -12.23
C SER A 32 -11.33 7.63 -13.18
N ALA A 33 -11.62 7.93 -14.45
CA ALA A 33 -10.59 8.31 -15.42
C ALA A 33 -9.76 9.52 -14.94
N TYR A 34 -10.34 10.40 -14.11
CA TYR A 34 -9.62 11.49 -13.46
C TYR A 34 -8.55 11.00 -12.48
N GLU A 35 -8.89 10.01 -11.64
CA GLU A 35 -7.93 9.44 -10.69
C GLU A 35 -6.80 8.70 -11.40
N VAL A 36 -7.11 7.92 -12.44
CA VAL A 36 -6.08 7.25 -13.25
C VAL A 36 -5.16 8.27 -13.91
N ARG A 37 -5.72 9.33 -14.50
CA ARG A 37 -4.92 10.43 -15.08
C ARG A 37 -4.01 11.09 -14.05
N ARG A 38 -4.49 11.27 -12.81
CA ARG A 38 -3.68 11.80 -11.72
C ARG A 38 -2.52 10.85 -11.38
N VAL A 39 -2.79 9.55 -11.24
CA VAL A 39 -1.76 8.53 -10.97
C VAL A 39 -0.70 8.53 -12.07
N LEU A 40 -1.11 8.51 -13.34
CA LEU A 40 -0.23 8.57 -14.50
C LEU A 40 0.65 9.82 -14.49
N LYS A 41 0.04 10.98 -14.24
CA LYS A 41 0.77 12.24 -14.16
C LYS A 41 1.84 12.22 -13.06
N ILE A 42 1.51 11.72 -11.87
CA ILE A 42 2.47 11.64 -10.76
C ILE A 42 3.62 10.69 -11.11
N TYR A 43 3.30 9.55 -11.73
CA TYR A 43 4.29 8.60 -12.21
C TYR A 43 5.23 9.22 -13.25
N ASP A 44 4.69 9.92 -14.24
CA ASP A 44 5.46 10.58 -15.29
C ASP A 44 6.32 11.72 -14.74
N ASP A 45 5.75 12.59 -13.90
CA ASP A 45 6.45 13.72 -13.28
C ASP A 45 7.61 13.23 -12.39
N ALA A 46 7.51 12.05 -11.77
CA ALA A 46 8.56 11.49 -10.93
C ALA A 46 9.86 11.22 -11.71
N SER A 47 9.79 10.96 -13.02
CA SER A 47 10.96 10.68 -13.87
C SER A 47 11.94 11.85 -13.97
N ILE A 48 11.42 13.08 -13.93
CA ILE A 48 12.18 14.32 -14.09
C ILE A 48 12.27 15.13 -12.79
N ALA A 49 11.60 14.68 -11.73
CA ALA A 49 11.62 15.35 -10.43
C ALA A 49 12.99 15.18 -9.73
N PRO A 50 13.37 16.14 -8.86
CA PRO A 50 14.47 15.94 -7.91
C PRO A 50 14.22 14.70 -7.03
N VAL A 51 15.28 14.00 -6.63
CA VAL A 51 15.21 12.70 -5.93
C VAL A 51 14.20 12.67 -4.78
N GLY A 52 14.31 13.56 -3.79
CA GLY A 52 13.38 13.57 -2.66
C GLY A 52 11.91 13.76 -3.07
N ARG A 53 11.66 14.57 -4.10
CA ARG A 53 10.31 14.74 -4.66
C ARG A 53 9.85 13.51 -5.43
N ALA A 54 10.73 12.87 -6.20
CA ALA A 54 10.43 11.64 -6.91
C ALA A 54 10.05 10.51 -5.94
N ILE A 55 10.79 10.36 -4.83
CA ILE A 55 10.48 9.39 -3.76
C ILE A 55 9.09 9.65 -3.17
N SER A 56 8.77 10.90 -2.85
CA SER A 56 7.44 11.29 -2.34
C SER A 56 6.32 10.98 -3.34
N MET A 57 6.51 11.33 -4.62
CA MET A 57 5.56 11.07 -5.70
C MET A 57 5.31 9.57 -5.91
N LEU A 58 6.37 8.76 -5.95
CA LEU A 58 6.23 7.32 -6.10
C LEU A 58 5.59 6.68 -4.88
N THR A 59 5.82 7.22 -3.69
CA THR A 59 5.13 6.79 -2.45
C THR A 59 3.63 7.04 -2.54
N GLU A 60 3.20 8.16 -3.12
CA GLU A 60 1.77 8.41 -3.37
C GLU A 60 1.17 7.39 -4.35
N VAL A 61 1.89 7.09 -5.44
CA VAL A 61 1.45 6.11 -6.44
C VAL A 61 1.33 4.72 -5.83
N THR A 62 2.37 4.23 -5.16
CA THR A 62 2.36 2.90 -4.52
C THR A 62 1.26 2.81 -3.49
N LYS A 63 1.08 3.82 -2.64
CA LYS A 63 -0.01 3.86 -1.65
C LYS A 63 -1.40 3.84 -2.29
N SER A 64 -1.58 4.59 -3.38
CA SER A 64 -2.84 4.64 -4.14
C SER A 64 -3.21 3.27 -4.70
N ILE A 65 -2.26 2.57 -5.30
CA ILE A 65 -2.46 1.22 -5.86
C ILE A 65 -2.64 0.20 -4.74
N ALA A 66 -1.75 0.20 -3.74
CA ALA A 66 -1.74 -0.71 -2.60
C ALA A 66 -3.10 -0.76 -1.89
N THR A 67 -3.73 0.39 -1.71
CA THR A 67 -4.99 0.49 -0.96
C THR A 67 -6.12 -0.26 -1.66
N ALA A 68 -6.13 -0.29 -3.00
CA ALA A 68 -7.14 -1.01 -3.76
C ALA A 68 -6.73 -1.21 -5.24
N PRO A 69 -5.92 -2.24 -5.57
CA PRO A 69 -5.41 -2.43 -6.93
C PRO A 69 -6.54 -2.69 -7.94
N GLY A 70 -7.57 -3.44 -7.52
CA GLY A 70 -8.75 -3.70 -8.34
C GLY A 70 -9.62 -2.46 -8.59
N LYS A 71 -9.49 -1.38 -7.82
CA LYS A 71 -10.17 -0.11 -8.15
C LYS A 71 -9.54 0.54 -9.36
N HIS A 72 -8.24 0.40 -9.56
CA HIS A 72 -7.59 0.96 -10.73
C HIS A 72 -7.74 0.01 -11.93
N ASP A 73 -8.75 -0.86 -12.02
CA ASP A 73 -8.91 -1.81 -13.13
C ASP A 73 -7.65 -2.63 -13.50
N LEU A 74 -6.65 -2.74 -12.62
CA LEU A 74 -5.36 -3.41 -12.94
C LEU A 74 -5.50 -4.91 -13.18
N LEU A 75 -6.68 -5.47 -12.89
CA LEU A 75 -7.01 -6.87 -13.06
C LEU A 75 -7.91 -7.12 -14.28
N SER A 76 -8.35 -6.06 -14.97
CA SER A 76 -9.20 -6.17 -16.16
C SER A 76 -8.34 -6.30 -17.40
N GLU A 77 -8.68 -7.21 -18.31
CA GLU A 77 -8.07 -7.28 -19.66
C GLU A 77 -8.60 -6.16 -20.58
N ASP A 78 -9.73 -5.53 -20.20
CA ASP A 78 -10.40 -4.46 -20.95
C ASP A 78 -10.61 -3.26 -20.02
N ALA A 79 -9.49 -2.63 -19.62
CA ALA A 79 -9.48 -1.54 -18.64
C ALA A 79 -9.87 -0.20 -19.29
N GLU A 80 -11.15 -0.02 -19.61
CA GLU A 80 -11.70 1.19 -20.24
C GLU A 80 -11.30 2.47 -19.50
N VAL A 81 -11.31 2.46 -18.16
CA VAL A 81 -10.93 3.63 -17.34
C VAL A 81 -9.47 4.01 -17.53
N TRP A 82 -8.56 3.04 -17.72
CA TRP A 82 -7.17 3.32 -18.04
C TRP A 82 -7.05 4.00 -19.39
N ALA A 83 -7.74 3.49 -20.40
CA ALA A 83 -7.76 4.11 -21.72
C ALA A 83 -8.27 5.56 -21.66
N GLU A 84 -9.38 5.82 -20.96
CA GLU A 84 -9.95 7.16 -20.76
C GLU A 84 -9.03 8.10 -19.94
N GLY A 85 -8.28 7.53 -18.99
CA GLY A 85 -7.27 8.22 -18.19
C GLY A 85 -6.05 8.68 -19.00
N GLY A 86 -5.87 8.16 -20.21
CA GLY A 86 -4.68 8.38 -21.05
C GLY A 86 -3.63 7.27 -20.93
N GLY A 87 -3.99 6.14 -20.31
CA GLY A 87 -3.14 5.01 -20.01
C GLY A 87 -2.77 4.11 -21.20
N ASN A 88 -3.28 4.39 -22.41
CA ASN A 88 -3.03 3.58 -23.61
C ASN A 88 -1.54 3.40 -23.95
N SER A 89 -0.69 4.36 -23.55
CA SER A 89 0.77 4.27 -23.74
C SER A 89 1.43 3.19 -22.88
N TYR A 90 0.72 2.67 -21.88
CA TYR A 90 1.24 1.71 -20.92
C TYR A 90 0.90 0.26 -21.26
N GLY A 91 0.34 -0.01 -22.45
CA GLY A 91 0.22 -1.33 -23.09
C GLY A 91 -0.73 -2.30 -22.39
N GLU A 92 -0.41 -2.64 -21.14
CA GLU A 92 -1.10 -3.55 -20.27
C GLU A 92 -1.16 -2.95 -18.85
N ASN A 93 -2.36 -2.59 -18.42
CA ASN A 93 -2.64 -2.05 -17.08
C ASN A 93 -2.11 -2.96 -15.95
N ALA A 94 -2.15 -4.28 -16.13
CA ALA A 94 -1.62 -5.24 -15.17
C ALA A 94 -0.10 -5.13 -14.96
N GLU A 95 0.64 -4.60 -15.94
CA GLU A 95 2.09 -4.37 -15.84
C GLU A 95 2.44 -3.04 -15.14
N PHE A 96 1.47 -2.16 -14.91
CA PHE A 96 1.73 -0.85 -14.31
C PHE A 96 2.44 -0.93 -12.94
N PRO A 97 2.10 -1.86 -12.02
CA PRO A 97 2.87 -2.07 -10.79
C PRO A 97 4.37 -2.38 -11.03
N THR A 98 4.68 -3.18 -12.04
CA THR A 98 6.06 -3.47 -12.46
C THR A 98 6.77 -2.22 -12.96
N LEU A 99 6.09 -1.39 -13.77
CA LEU A 99 6.62 -0.11 -14.25
C LEU A 99 6.90 0.88 -13.10
N VAL A 100 6.08 0.87 -12.05
CA VAL A 100 6.32 1.64 -10.82
C VAL A 100 7.58 1.11 -10.11
N GLY A 101 7.77 -0.21 -10.05
CA GLY A 101 8.98 -0.83 -9.51
C GLY A 101 10.24 -0.44 -10.26
N ALA A 102 10.22 -0.50 -11.58
CA ALA A 102 11.33 -0.06 -12.43
C ALA A 102 11.67 1.43 -12.19
N ARG A 103 10.64 2.27 -11.99
CA ARG A 103 10.86 3.69 -11.67
C ARG A 103 11.51 3.89 -10.30
N TRP A 104 11.13 3.09 -9.29
CA TRP A 104 11.82 3.11 -8.00
C TRP A 104 13.30 2.75 -8.14
N VAL A 105 13.61 1.67 -8.87
CA VAL A 105 15.00 1.24 -9.12
C VAL A 105 15.78 2.36 -9.79
N GLU A 106 15.21 2.99 -10.82
CA GLU A 106 15.84 4.11 -11.52
C GLU A 106 16.17 5.26 -10.57
N ILE A 107 15.21 5.72 -9.76
CA ILE A 107 15.41 6.86 -8.85
C ILE A 107 16.42 6.51 -7.75
N LEU A 108 16.32 5.33 -7.15
CA LEU A 108 17.16 4.93 -6.03
C LEU A 108 18.58 4.52 -6.44
N SER A 109 18.80 4.22 -7.72
CA SER A 109 20.14 3.92 -8.26
C SER A 109 20.91 5.17 -8.69
N LYS A 110 20.34 6.37 -8.59
CA LYS A 110 21.02 7.61 -8.97
C LYS A 110 22.19 7.91 -8.02
N ASP A 111 23.29 8.40 -8.58
CA ASP A 111 24.42 8.87 -7.79
C ASP A 111 24.01 10.01 -6.84
N GLY A 112 24.50 9.97 -5.60
CA GLY A 112 24.17 10.98 -4.59
C GLY A 112 22.75 10.89 -4.01
N VAL A 113 21.99 9.81 -4.31
CA VAL A 113 20.64 9.59 -3.76
C VAL A 113 20.60 9.71 -2.24
N LEU A 114 21.63 9.24 -1.52
CA LEU A 114 21.68 9.28 -0.07
C LEU A 114 21.52 10.72 0.46
N SER A 115 22.33 11.64 -0.06
CA SER A 115 22.30 13.05 0.33
C SER A 115 21.07 13.77 -0.23
N ALA A 116 20.63 13.42 -1.44
CA ALA A 116 19.52 14.08 -2.11
C ALA A 116 18.13 13.65 -1.59
N ALA A 117 18.02 12.44 -1.05
CA ALA A 117 16.81 11.95 -0.40
C ALA A 117 16.66 12.55 1.01
N GLY A 118 17.78 12.76 1.71
CA GLY A 118 17.79 13.33 3.05
C GLY A 118 17.12 12.45 4.10
N LEU A 119 17.08 11.13 3.86
CA LEU A 119 16.43 10.17 4.73
C LEU A 119 17.43 9.55 5.71
N ASP A 120 17.00 9.38 6.96
CA ASP A 120 17.74 8.65 7.99
C ASP A 120 17.53 7.12 7.93
N LYS A 121 18.23 6.39 8.81
CA LYS A 121 18.16 4.92 8.89
C LYS A 121 16.76 4.37 9.18
N GLU A 122 15.94 5.06 9.95
CA GLU A 122 14.58 4.64 10.26
C GLU A 122 13.65 4.90 9.08
N GLU A 123 13.80 6.03 8.42
CA GLU A 123 13.02 6.39 7.24
C GLU A 123 13.29 5.44 6.06
N TRP A 124 14.55 5.07 5.82
CA TRP A 124 14.88 4.04 4.82
C TRP A 124 14.28 2.68 5.17
N ARG A 125 14.28 2.32 6.46
CA ARG A 125 13.64 1.08 6.94
C ARG A 125 12.13 1.13 6.71
N ALA A 126 11.49 2.27 7.01
CA ALA A 126 10.06 2.47 6.82
C ALA A 126 9.68 2.40 5.33
N LEU A 127 10.50 2.97 4.44
CA LEU A 127 10.30 2.89 2.99
C LEU A 127 10.36 1.43 2.50
N LEU A 128 11.35 0.65 2.93
CA LEU A 128 11.45 -0.76 2.56
C LEU A 128 10.25 -1.57 3.07
N GLN A 129 9.79 -1.31 4.29
CA GLN A 129 8.60 -1.95 4.84
C GLN A 129 7.36 -1.60 4.02
N ALA A 130 7.20 -0.34 3.62
CA ALA A 130 6.08 0.11 2.81
C ALA A 130 6.06 -0.56 1.41
N LEU A 131 7.22 -0.76 0.79
CA LEU A 131 7.34 -1.47 -0.49
C LEU A 131 7.06 -2.98 -0.35
N THR A 132 7.50 -3.58 0.75
CA THR A 132 7.18 -4.98 1.07
C THR A 132 5.67 -5.16 1.27
N ASP A 133 5.04 -4.26 2.02
CA ASP A 133 3.59 -4.27 2.25
C ASP A 133 2.80 -4.02 0.97
N TYR A 134 3.34 -3.17 0.08
CA TYR A 134 2.79 -2.95 -1.25
C TYR A 134 2.79 -4.24 -2.07
N GLU A 135 3.92 -4.95 -2.12
CA GLU A 135 3.99 -6.22 -2.85
C GLU A 135 3.04 -7.28 -2.29
N ALA A 136 2.92 -7.37 -0.96
CA ALA A 136 1.98 -8.30 -0.34
C ALA A 136 0.53 -8.04 -0.79
N LYS A 137 0.15 -6.77 -0.97
CA LYS A 137 -1.19 -6.37 -1.44
C LYS A 137 -1.36 -6.61 -2.94
N LEU A 138 -0.33 -6.41 -3.75
CA LEU A 138 -0.34 -6.79 -5.17
C LEU A 138 -0.50 -8.30 -5.34
N SER A 139 0.30 -9.08 -4.60
CA SER A 139 0.25 -10.54 -4.59
C SER A 139 -1.14 -11.06 -4.22
N ALA A 140 -1.82 -10.44 -3.25
CA ALA A 140 -3.20 -10.78 -2.91
C ALA A 140 -4.19 -10.54 -4.07
N ALA A 141 -3.87 -9.61 -4.97
CA ALA A 141 -4.61 -9.33 -6.19
C ALA A 141 -4.08 -10.11 -7.42
N LYS A 142 -3.11 -11.02 -7.25
CA LYS A 142 -2.41 -11.74 -8.34
C LYS A 142 -1.61 -10.82 -9.29
N LEU A 143 -1.19 -9.66 -8.79
CA LEU A 143 -0.22 -8.76 -9.42
C LEU A 143 1.14 -8.94 -8.74
N SER A 144 2.20 -8.37 -9.31
CA SER A 144 3.53 -8.38 -8.69
C SER A 144 4.31 -7.09 -8.97
N LEU A 145 5.18 -6.76 -8.02
CA LEU A 145 6.28 -5.82 -8.09
C LEU A 145 7.55 -6.62 -8.36
N GLU A 146 7.81 -6.94 -9.63
CA GLU A 146 8.95 -7.79 -10.02
C GLU A 146 10.31 -7.26 -9.54
N ALA A 147 10.39 -5.95 -9.28
CA ALA A 147 11.60 -5.28 -8.80
C ALA A 147 11.84 -5.37 -7.28
N LEU A 148 10.99 -6.05 -6.49
CA LEU A 148 11.10 -6.00 -5.01
C LEU A 148 12.46 -6.48 -4.49
N ASP A 149 13.02 -7.56 -5.05
CA ASP A 149 14.31 -8.10 -4.61
C ASP A 149 15.44 -7.08 -4.84
N GLU A 150 15.49 -6.47 -6.02
CA GLU A 150 16.46 -5.43 -6.36
C GLU A 150 16.29 -4.18 -5.48
N LEU A 151 15.05 -3.74 -5.25
CA LEU A 151 14.75 -2.63 -4.35
C LEU A 151 15.19 -2.91 -2.91
N THR A 152 15.03 -4.14 -2.44
CA THR A 152 15.47 -4.57 -1.11
C THR A 152 16.98 -4.45 -0.97
N GLU A 153 17.74 -4.88 -1.99
CA GLU A 153 19.19 -4.74 -2.00
C GLU A 153 19.64 -3.27 -2.01
N ILE A 154 19.05 -2.45 -2.88
CA ILE A 154 19.39 -1.03 -3.00
C ILE A 154 19.11 -0.31 -1.68
N ILE A 155 17.90 -0.45 -1.13
CA ILE A 155 17.50 0.26 0.09
C ILE A 155 18.31 -0.20 1.30
N THR A 156 18.63 -1.50 1.40
CA THR A 156 19.51 -2.00 2.47
C THR A 156 20.88 -1.32 2.43
N LYS A 157 21.49 -1.23 1.24
CA LYS A 157 22.79 -0.55 1.06
C LYS A 157 22.73 0.95 1.36
N LEU A 158 21.64 1.62 0.97
CA LEU A 158 21.45 3.05 1.28
C LEU A 158 21.26 3.27 2.77
N ARG A 159 20.46 2.43 3.44
CA ARG A 159 20.24 2.49 4.88
C ARG A 159 21.53 2.31 5.67
N GLU A 160 22.43 1.40 5.28
CA GLU A 160 23.71 1.21 5.97
C GLU A 160 24.59 2.47 5.97
N GLN A 161 24.46 3.31 4.93
CA GLN A 161 25.22 4.53 4.74
C GLN A 161 24.50 5.78 5.27
N ALA A 162 23.22 5.68 5.59
CA ALA A 162 22.38 6.78 6.04
C ALA A 162 22.77 7.27 7.45
N PRO A 163 22.50 8.54 7.79
CA PRO A 163 22.69 9.03 9.16
C PRO A 163 21.82 8.25 10.16
N GLU A 164 22.29 8.16 11.40
CA GLU A 164 21.45 7.73 12.52
C GLU A 164 20.29 8.72 12.69
N PRO A 165 19.11 8.26 13.18
CA PRO A 165 18.03 9.17 13.52
C PRO A 165 18.51 10.19 14.57
N GLU A 166 18.02 11.42 14.50
CA GLU A 166 18.31 12.40 15.55
C GLU A 166 17.67 11.92 16.87
N ASP A 167 18.51 11.78 17.89
CA ASP A 167 18.09 11.38 19.24
C ASP A 167 17.47 12.63 19.90
N ASP A 168 16.14 12.77 19.79
CA ASP A 168 15.34 13.79 20.50
C ASP A 168 15.24 13.45 22.01
N SER A 169 16.33 13.01 22.63
CA SER A 169 16.45 12.90 24.07
C SER A 169 16.81 14.26 24.67
N ASP A 170 15.80 15.14 24.74
CA ASP A 170 15.72 16.17 25.77
C ASP A 170 15.55 15.43 27.12
N ASP A 171 16.68 14.99 27.67
CA ASP A 171 16.82 14.41 29.00
C ASP A 171 16.67 15.54 30.04
N ASP A 172 15.44 16.02 30.22
CA ASP A 172 15.04 16.91 31.32
C ASP A 172 15.04 16.11 32.64
N ASP A 173 16.23 15.71 33.09
CA ASP A 173 16.48 15.12 34.40
C ASP A 173 16.41 16.22 35.47
N ASN A 174 15.19 16.71 35.75
CA ASN A 174 14.90 17.43 36.98
C ASN A 174 14.65 16.41 38.11
N SER A 175 15.74 15.81 38.57
CA SER A 175 15.82 15.18 39.88
C SER A 175 15.68 16.25 40.97
N ASP A 176 14.45 16.64 41.33
CA ASP A 176 14.16 17.37 42.57
C ASP A 176 13.69 16.39 43.65
N GLU A 177 14.69 15.91 44.40
CA GLU A 177 14.58 15.13 45.62
C GLU A 177 13.84 15.97 46.68
N SER A 178 12.53 15.76 46.84
CA SER A 178 11.78 16.36 47.94
C SER A 178 11.92 15.53 49.21
N ASP A 179 12.70 16.07 50.15
CA ASP A 179 12.82 15.74 51.59
C ASP A 179 11.46 15.83 52.32
#